data_AF-A0A662YL88-F1
#
_entry.id   AF-A0A662YL88-F1
#
_cell.length_a   1.000
_cell.length_b   1.000
_cell.length_c   1.000
_cell.angle_alpha   90.00
_cell.angle_beta   90.00
_cell.angle_gamma   90.00
#
_symmetry.space_group_name_H-M   'P 1'
#
loop_
_entity.id
_entity.type
_entity.pdbx_description
1 polymer ?
#
loop_
_entity_poly.entity_id
_entity_poly.type
_entity_poly.pdbx_seq_one_letter_code
_entity_poly.pdbx_strand_id
1 'polypeptide(L)'
;MVRKLKYHEQKLLKKVDFISWEVDQNLHEVKVLRRFHIEKREDYTKYTVGLIPTRENLVLTEKVSASSFCRRRLPTIMVKLRMAQNLKTAITFIEQGRILHWPF
;
A
#
# COMPACT_ATOMS: atom_id res chain seq x y z
N MET A 1 21.23 4.17 20.33
CA MET A 1 21.98 5.46 20.43
C MET A 1 23.29 5.31 19.68
N VAL A 2 23.56 6.16 18.69
CA VAL A 2 24.79 6.13 17.87
C VAL A 2 25.68 7.29 18.28
N ARG A 3 26.98 7.03 18.47
CA ARG A 3 27.98 8.05 18.81
C ARG A 3 28.12 9.06 17.67
N LYS A 4 28.26 10.35 18.00
CA LYS A 4 28.52 11.41 17.00
C LYS A 4 29.90 11.22 16.38
N LEU A 5 29.94 10.97 15.07
CA LEU A 5 31.17 10.77 14.28
C LEU A 5 31.95 12.07 14.14
N LYS A 6 33.29 11.97 14.12
CA LYS A 6 34.20 13.09 13.86
C LYS A 6 34.25 13.43 12.37
N TYR A 7 34.71 14.63 12.04
CA TYR A 7 34.73 15.13 10.66
C TYR A 7 35.43 14.19 9.66
N HIS A 8 36.57 13.59 10.04
CA HIS A 8 37.29 12.66 9.19
C HIS A 8 36.53 11.34 8.97
N GLU A 9 35.80 10.86 9.97
CA GLU A 9 34.95 9.67 9.89
C GLU A 9 33.73 9.92 9.01
N GLN A 10 33.11 11.10 9.12
CA GLN A 10 32.01 11.53 8.26
C GLN A 10 32.43 11.67 6.80
N LYS A 11 33.66 12.11 6.54
CA LYS A 11 34.19 12.23 5.17
C LYS A 11 34.37 10.87 4.50
N LEU A 12 34.70 9.83 5.27
CA LEU A 12 34.81 8.44 4.80
C LEU A 12 33.44 7.78 4.59
N LEU A 13 32.44 8.14 5.40
CA LEU A 13 31.12 7.51 5.40
C LEU A 13 30.06 8.26 4.57
N LYS A 14 30.47 9.13 3.63
CA LYS A 14 29.54 9.96 2.82
C LYS A 14 28.49 9.19 2.00
N LYS A 15 28.71 7.91 1.71
CA LYS A 15 27.77 7.05 0.96
C LYS A 15 27.04 6.03 1.85
N VAL A 16 27.39 5.94 3.13
CA VAL A 16 26.92 4.88 4.04
C VAL A 16 26.16 5.52 5.19
N ASP A 17 24.86 5.72 4.98
CA ASP A 17 23.93 6.04 6.05
C ASP A 17 23.37 4.74 6.64
N PHE A 18 23.85 4.35 7.82
CA PHE A 18 23.42 3.11 8.49
C PHE A 18 21.96 3.11 8.99
N ILE A 19 21.27 4.26 8.91
CA ILE A 19 19.93 4.48 9.48
C ILE A 19 18.85 4.60 8.39
N SER A 20 19.20 5.02 7.18
CA SER A 20 18.24 5.23 6.10
C SER A 20 18.75 4.59 4.81
N TRP A 21 18.14 3.46 4.43
CA TRP A 21 18.35 2.87 3.11
C TRP A 21 17.37 3.50 2.11
N GLU A 22 17.71 3.61 0.82
CA GLU A 22 16.82 4.24 -0.19
C GLU A 22 15.46 3.51 -0.32
N VAL A 23 15.39 2.25 0.09
CA VAL A 23 14.17 1.42 0.14
C VAL A 23 13.29 1.76 1.36
N ASP A 24 13.80 2.49 2.36
CA ASP A 24 13.07 2.91 3.56
C ASP A 24 12.18 4.15 3.34
N GLN A 25 11.36 4.15 2.28
CA GLN A 25 10.14 4.98 2.20
C GLN A 25 9.09 4.58 3.28
N ASN A 26 9.54 4.02 4.39
CA ASN A 26 8.81 3.55 5.56
C ASN A 26 8.52 4.68 6.56
N LEU A 27 9.12 5.87 6.39
CA LEU A 27 8.88 7.01 7.30
C LEU A 27 7.41 7.44 7.36
N HIS A 28 6.68 7.36 6.24
CA HIS A 28 5.26 7.65 6.22
C HIS A 28 4.46 6.59 6.98
N GLU A 29 4.72 5.31 6.70
CA GLU A 29 4.08 4.18 7.36
C GLU A 29 4.34 4.21 8.88
N VAL A 30 5.58 4.42 9.31
CA VAL A 30 5.94 4.53 10.73
C VAL A 30 5.28 5.73 11.41
N LYS A 31 5.13 6.88 10.71
CA LYS A 31 4.38 8.03 11.24
C LYS A 31 2.90 7.70 11.41
N VAL A 32 2.30 6.97 10.48
CA VAL A 32 0.89 6.56 10.55
C VAL A 32 0.68 5.51 11.65
N LEU A 33 1.53 4.49 11.73
CA LEU A 33 1.48 3.46 12.78
C LEU A 33 1.51 4.08 14.18
N ARG A 34 2.43 5.04 14.41
CA ARG A 34 2.51 5.79 15.68
C ARG A 34 1.31 6.69 15.93
N ARG A 35 0.78 7.35 14.90
CA ARG A 35 -0.35 8.28 15.04
C ARG A 35 -1.65 7.59 15.40
N PHE A 36 -1.89 6.41 14.84
CA PHE A 36 -3.13 5.65 15.03
C PHE A 36 -2.97 4.47 16.00
N HIS A 37 -1.83 4.35 16.71
CA HIS A 37 -1.56 3.25 17.65
C HIS A 37 -1.84 1.86 17.05
N ILE A 38 -1.42 1.66 15.81
CA ILE A 38 -1.58 0.37 15.14
C ILE A 38 -0.46 -0.55 15.64
N GLU A 39 -0.84 -1.60 16.38
CA GLU A 39 0.12 -2.54 16.99
C GLU A 39 0.79 -3.44 15.96
N LYS A 40 0.02 -3.93 14.97
CA LYS A 40 0.49 -4.87 13.96
C LYS A 40 0.67 -4.19 12.61
N ARG A 41 1.83 -4.37 12.02
CA ARG A 41 2.17 -3.79 10.72
C ARG A 41 1.29 -4.32 9.58
N GLU A 42 0.84 -5.58 9.67
CA GLU A 42 -0.06 -6.18 8.69
C GLU A 42 -1.37 -5.39 8.52
N ASP A 43 -1.86 -4.76 9.58
CA ASP A 43 -3.14 -4.05 9.56
C ASP A 43 -3.06 -2.74 8.77
N TYR A 44 -1.89 -2.09 8.80
CA TYR A 44 -1.60 -0.95 7.93
C TYR A 44 -1.56 -1.36 6.45
N THR A 45 -0.98 -2.52 6.14
CA THR A 45 -0.96 -3.05 4.77
C THR A 45 -2.38 -3.39 4.28
N LYS A 46 -3.20 -4.04 5.13
CA LYS A 46 -4.60 -4.35 4.82
C LYS A 46 -5.42 -3.10 4.51
N TYR A 47 -5.23 -2.03 5.28
CA TYR A 47 -5.86 -0.73 5.00
C TYR A 47 -5.38 -0.14 3.67
N THR A 48 -4.07 -0.17 3.42
CA THR A 48 -3.47 0.43 2.20
C THR A 48 -3.95 -0.26 0.92
N VAL A 49 -4.15 -1.58 0.96
CA VAL A 49 -4.75 -2.36 -0.15
C VAL A 49 -6.27 -2.12 -0.25
N GLY A 50 -6.88 -1.47 0.74
CA GLY A 50 -8.30 -1.17 0.80
C GLY A 50 -9.16 -2.33 1.32
N LEU A 51 -8.61 -3.34 1.96
CA LEU A 51 -9.44 -4.44 2.50
C LEU A 51 -10.37 -3.95 3.63
N ILE A 52 -10.01 -2.84 4.27
CA ILE A 52 -10.75 -2.25 5.39
C ILE A 52 -10.99 -0.76 5.07
N PRO A 53 -12.18 -0.22 5.34
CA PRO A 53 -12.52 1.17 5.02
C PRO A 53 -11.86 2.21 5.93
N THR A 54 -11.47 1.84 7.16
CA THR A 54 -11.02 2.77 8.20
C THR A 54 -9.71 2.30 8.85
N ARG A 55 -8.89 3.25 9.31
CA ARG A 55 -7.65 2.96 10.06
C ARG A 55 -7.86 2.67 11.54
N GLU A 56 -9.04 3.01 12.08
CA GLU A 56 -9.28 3.06 13.53
C GLU A 56 -9.92 1.78 14.08
N ASN A 57 -10.62 1.00 13.25
CA ASN A 57 -11.37 -0.18 13.69
C ASN A 57 -10.67 -1.49 13.29
N LEU A 58 -9.75 -1.94 14.14
CA LEU A 58 -8.93 -3.15 13.97
C LEU A 58 -9.74 -4.45 14.03
N VAL A 59 -10.93 -4.45 14.64
CA VAL A 59 -11.83 -5.62 14.71
C VAL A 59 -12.28 -6.07 13.30
N LEU A 60 -12.27 -5.16 12.34
CA LEU A 60 -12.63 -5.47 10.95
C LEU A 60 -11.53 -6.24 10.21
N THR A 61 -10.29 -6.29 10.74
CA THR A 61 -9.18 -7.06 10.14
C THR A 61 -9.42 -8.57 10.22
N GLU A 62 -10.03 -9.05 11.31
CA GLU A 62 -10.37 -10.45 11.50
C GLU A 62 -11.53 -10.91 10.61
N LYS A 63 -12.40 -9.98 10.20
CA LYS A 63 -13.54 -10.24 9.32
C LYS A 63 -13.18 -10.22 7.83
N VAL A 64 -11.91 -10.04 7.49
CA VAL A 64 -11.45 -10.06 6.10
C VAL A 64 -11.51 -11.49 5.57
N SER A 65 -12.43 -11.72 4.63
CA SER A 65 -12.55 -13.00 3.92
C SER A 65 -11.88 -12.95 2.54
N ALA A 66 -11.68 -14.12 1.92
CA ALA A 66 -11.20 -14.21 0.53
C ALA A 66 -12.02 -13.34 -0.44
N SER A 67 -13.33 -13.19 -0.19
CA SER A 67 -14.22 -12.36 -1.00
C SER A 67 -13.87 -10.87 -0.96
N SER A 68 -13.29 -10.37 0.14
CA SER A 68 -12.84 -8.99 0.28
C SER A 68 -11.71 -8.68 -0.70
N PHE A 69 -10.82 -9.65 -0.96
CA PHE A 69 -9.75 -9.54 -1.93
C PHE A 69 -10.28 -9.58 -3.37
N CYS A 70 -11.22 -10.48 -3.69
CA CYS A 70 -11.80 -10.58 -5.04
C CYS A 70 -12.50 -9.30 -5.50
N ARG A 71 -13.08 -8.55 -4.56
CA ARG A 71 -13.74 -7.25 -4.82
C ARG A 71 -12.76 -6.12 -5.17
N ARG A 72 -11.48 -6.28 -4.82
CA ARG A 72 -10.41 -5.30 -5.10
C ARG A 72 -9.68 -5.59 -6.42
N ARG A 73 -10.00 -6.68 -7.12
CA ARG A 73 -9.43 -6.98 -8.44
C ARG A 73 -9.94 -5.95 -9.48
N LEU A 74 -9.05 -5.56 -10.38
CA LEU A 74 -9.33 -4.58 -11.43
C LEU A 74 -10.63 -4.86 -12.23
N PRO A 75 -10.94 -6.10 -12.67
CA PRO A 75 -12.20 -6.37 -13.37
C PRO A 75 -13.44 -6.03 -12.52
N THR A 76 -13.41 -6.35 -11.22
CA THR A 76 -14.54 -6.10 -10.32
C THR A 76 -14.72 -4.60 -10.07
N ILE A 77 -13.61 -3.86 -9.96
CA ILE A 77 -13.65 -2.40 -9.80
C ILE A 77 -14.20 -1.73 -11.07
N MET A 78 -13.81 -2.20 -12.27
CA MET A 78 -14.32 -1.68 -13.54
C MET A 78 -15.85 -1.82 -13.65
N VAL A 79 -16.41 -2.95 -13.21
CA VAL A 79 -17.87 -3.14 -13.16
C VAL A 79 -18.51 -2.20 -12.13
N LYS A 80 -17.90 -2.04 -10.94
CA LYS A 80 -18.42 -1.14 -9.90
C LYS A 80 -18.42 0.33 -10.31
N LEU A 81 -17.40 0.77 -11.07
CA LEU A 81 -17.30 2.13 -11.61
C LEU A 81 -18.12 2.34 -12.90
N ARG A 82 -18.92 1.34 -13.31
CA ARG A 82 -19.72 1.36 -14.54
C ARG A 82 -18.89 1.52 -15.83
N MET A 83 -17.62 1.14 -15.79
CA MET A 83 -16.73 1.13 -16.97
C MET A 83 -16.96 -0.12 -17.84
N ALA A 84 -17.49 -1.19 -17.26
CA ALA A 84 -17.86 -2.40 -17.98
C ALA A 84 -19.22 -2.90 -17.47
N GLN A 85 -20.04 -3.43 -18.37
CA GLN A 85 -21.37 -3.95 -18.00
C GLN A 85 -21.28 -5.23 -17.17
N ASN A 86 -20.32 -6.12 -17.51
CA ASN A 86 -20.17 -7.43 -16.90
C ASN A 86 -18.70 -7.76 -16.56
N LEU A 87 -18.50 -8.72 -15.65
CA LEU A 87 -17.15 -9.15 -15.26
C LEU A 87 -16.38 -9.76 -16.46
N LYS A 88 -17.06 -10.56 -17.29
CA LYS A 88 -16.47 -11.15 -18.50
C LYS A 88 -15.97 -10.07 -19.47
N THR A 89 -16.80 -9.05 -19.73
CA THR A 89 -16.43 -7.92 -20.60
C THR A 89 -15.28 -7.12 -20.01
N ALA A 90 -15.25 -6.95 -18.68
CA ALA A 90 -14.14 -6.30 -18.01
C ALA A 90 -12.84 -7.08 -18.26
N ILE A 91 -12.82 -8.38 -18.00
CA ILE A 91 -11.64 -9.25 -18.21
C ILE A 91 -11.14 -9.17 -19.65
N THR A 92 -12.03 -9.25 -20.64
CA THR A 92 -11.63 -9.13 -22.05
C THR A 92 -11.01 -7.77 -22.38
N PHE A 93 -11.48 -6.67 -21.76
CA PHE A 93 -10.86 -5.36 -21.95
C PHE A 93 -9.48 -5.25 -21.31
N ILE A 94 -9.25 -5.97 -20.21
CA ILE A 94 -7.93 -6.08 -19.58
C ILE A 94 -6.97 -6.86 -20.47
N GLU A 95 -7.40 -8.03 -20.94
CA GLU A 95 -6.59 -8.91 -21.80
C GLU A 95 -6.23 -8.23 -23.13
N GLN A 96 -7.12 -7.40 -23.67
CA GLN A 96 -6.89 -6.62 -24.88
C GLN A 96 -6.06 -5.34 -24.66
N GLY A 97 -5.69 -5.00 -23.42
CA GLY A 97 -4.88 -3.83 -23.09
C GLY A 97 -5.58 -2.47 -23.25
N ARG A 98 -6.92 -2.44 -23.36
CA ARG A 98 -7.69 -1.21 -23.68
C ARG A 98 -7.93 -0.27 -22.49
N ILE A 99 -7.51 -0.65 -21.28
CA ILE A 99 -7.83 0.06 -20.03
C ILE A 99 -7.15 1.44 -19.94
N LEU A 100 -5.94 1.59 -20.50
CA LEU A 100 -5.14 2.81 -20.36
C LEU A 100 -5.64 4.00 -21.20
N HIS A 101 -6.42 3.73 -22.25
CA HIS A 101 -6.80 4.73 -23.25
C HIS A 101 -8.25 5.21 -23.10
N TRP A 102 -8.89 4.96 -21.96
CA TRP A 102 -10.30 5.30 -21.75
C TRP A 102 -10.46 6.78 -21.40
N PRO A 103 -11.20 7.57 -22.21
CA PRO A 103 -11.35 8.99 -21.96
C PRO A 103 -12.26 9.20 -20.75
N PHE A 104 -11.78 9.97 -19.79
CA PHE A 104 -12.62 10.82 -18.95
C PHE A 104 -12.57 12.23 -19.53
#